data_AF-A0A024AHA7-F1
#
_entry.id   AF-A0A024AHA7-F1
#
_cell.length_a   1.000
_cell.length_b   1.000
_cell.length_c   1.000
_cell.angle_alpha   90.00
_cell.angle_beta   90.00
_cell.angle_gamma   90.00
#
_symmetry.space_group_name_H-M   'P 1'
#
loop_
_entity.id
_entity.type
_entity.pdbx_description
1 polymer ?
#
loop_
_entity_poly.entity_id
_entity_poly.type
_entity_poly.pdbx_seq_one_letter_code
_entity_poly.pdbx_strand_id
1 'polypeptide(L)'
;HFRTAPIDKNVPITLALLGVWYINFYGAETHALLPYDQYMHRFAAYFQQGDMESNGKYVTRGGSTVDYSTGPVVWGEPGTNGQHAFYQLIHQGTRLIPCDFIAPAITHNPIMGGLHHKILLANFLAQTEALMKGKTEGEARAELEKAGMSGPQLEKILPHKVFQGNRPTNSIV
;
A
#
# COMPACT_ATOMS: atom_id res chain seq x y z
N HIS A 1 -22.19 2.14 12.83
CA HIS A 1 -20.75 2.05 13.14
C HIS A 1 -20.18 3.42 13.53
N PHE A 2 -19.84 4.28 12.56
CA PHE A 2 -19.12 5.54 12.79
C PHE A 2 -19.70 6.44 13.90
N ARG A 3 -21.03 6.62 13.96
CA ARG A 3 -21.69 7.54 14.91
C ARG A 3 -21.64 7.07 16.37
N THR A 4 -21.59 5.77 16.64
CA THR A 4 -21.90 5.22 17.97
C THR A 4 -20.88 4.24 18.53
N ALA A 5 -19.98 3.70 17.70
CA ALA A 5 -18.94 2.78 18.18
C ALA A 5 -17.92 3.54 19.06
N PRO A 6 -17.40 2.91 20.15
CA PRO A 6 -16.27 3.45 20.91
C PRO A 6 -15.10 3.80 20.00
N ILE A 7 -14.36 4.88 20.33
CA ILE A 7 -13.29 5.44 19.49
C ILE A 7 -12.25 4.37 19.10
N ASP A 8 -11.83 3.55 20.05
CA ASP A 8 -10.85 2.47 19.90
C ASP A 8 -11.33 1.28 19.05
N LYS A 9 -12.64 1.24 18.72
CA LYS A 9 -13.26 0.20 17.89
C LYS A 9 -13.91 0.77 16.62
N ASN A 10 -13.64 2.03 16.30
CA ASN A 10 -14.28 2.76 15.22
C ASN A 10 -13.35 2.80 13.99
N VAL A 11 -13.62 1.94 13.01
CA VAL A 11 -12.78 1.75 11.80
C VAL A 11 -12.44 3.07 11.09
N PRO A 12 -13.41 3.95 10.74
CA PRO A 12 -13.07 5.26 10.17
C PRO A 12 -12.13 6.12 11.02
N ILE A 13 -12.29 6.13 12.35
CA ILE A 13 -11.42 6.90 13.24
C ILE A 13 -10.02 6.30 13.26
N THR A 14 -9.89 4.97 13.38
CA THR A 14 -8.60 4.29 13.35
C THR A 14 -7.85 4.59 12.06
N LEU A 15 -8.50 4.48 10.89
CA LEU A 15 -7.89 4.78 9.60
C LEU A 15 -7.47 6.26 9.50
N ALA A 16 -8.31 7.19 9.96
CA ALA A 16 -7.97 8.61 9.97
C ALA A 16 -6.76 8.91 10.87
N LEU A 17 -6.68 8.31 12.06
CA LEU A 17 -5.56 8.51 12.97
C LEU A 17 -4.25 7.92 12.43
N LEU A 18 -4.30 6.77 11.74
CA LEU A 18 -3.14 6.23 11.02
C LEU A 18 -2.70 7.17 9.89
N GLY A 19 -3.64 7.77 9.16
CA GLY A 19 -3.34 8.78 8.15
C GLY A 19 -2.60 9.99 8.74
N VAL A 20 -3.14 10.57 9.82
CA VAL A 20 -2.48 11.67 10.58
C VAL A 20 -1.09 11.26 11.05
N TRP A 21 -0.93 10.03 11.56
CA TRP A 21 0.36 9.52 12.00
C TRP A 21 1.40 9.53 10.86
N TYR A 22 1.07 8.97 9.70
CA TYR A 22 2.02 8.92 8.59
C TYR A 22 2.23 10.27 7.90
N ILE A 23 1.20 11.11 7.79
CA ILE A 23 1.30 12.43 7.16
C ILE A 23 2.09 13.39 8.04
N ASN A 24 1.72 13.53 9.31
CA ASN A 24 2.23 14.60 10.17
C ASN A 24 3.50 14.22 10.94
N PHE A 25 3.76 12.92 11.17
CA PHE A 25 4.95 12.48 11.91
C PHE A 25 5.99 11.82 11.02
N TYR A 26 5.58 11.04 10.01
CA TYR A 26 6.50 10.42 9.05
C TYR A 26 6.69 11.23 7.76
N GLY A 27 5.90 12.30 7.55
CA GLY A 27 6.00 13.14 6.36
C GLY A 27 5.58 12.45 5.06
N ALA A 28 4.74 11.42 5.13
CA ALA A 28 4.24 10.74 3.94
C ALA A 28 3.29 11.66 3.15
N GLU A 29 3.71 12.06 1.95
CA GLU A 29 2.95 12.99 1.09
C GLU A 29 1.78 12.33 0.36
N THR A 30 1.77 10.99 0.26
CA THR A 30 0.83 10.26 -0.60
C THR A 30 0.18 9.09 0.11
N HIS A 31 -1.04 8.75 -0.28
CA HIS A 31 -1.79 7.58 0.21
C HIS A 31 -2.27 6.74 -0.98
N ALA A 32 -1.87 5.46 -1.03
CA ALA A 32 -2.21 4.58 -2.15
C ALA A 32 -3.45 3.72 -1.84
N LEU A 33 -4.43 3.69 -2.75
CA LEU A 33 -5.62 2.84 -2.68
C LEU A 33 -5.53 1.75 -3.74
N LEU A 34 -5.42 0.49 -3.31
CA LEU A 34 -5.03 -0.64 -4.15
C LEU A 34 -6.07 -1.77 -4.09
N PRO A 35 -7.23 -1.60 -4.77
CA PRO A 35 -8.27 -2.62 -4.77
C PRO A 35 -7.88 -3.82 -5.66
N TYR A 36 -7.88 -5.01 -5.10
CA TYR A 36 -7.72 -6.29 -5.81
C TYR A 36 -9.08 -6.76 -6.32
N ASP A 37 -9.70 -5.91 -7.13
CA ASP A 37 -10.96 -6.15 -7.80
C ASP A 37 -11.05 -5.25 -9.03
N GLN A 38 -11.33 -5.82 -10.19
CA GLN A 38 -11.34 -5.09 -11.45
C GLN A 38 -12.57 -4.17 -11.61
N TYR A 39 -13.71 -4.49 -10.99
CA TYR A 39 -14.87 -3.59 -11.00
C TYR A 39 -14.59 -2.31 -10.22
N MET A 40 -13.65 -2.35 -9.27
CA MET A 40 -13.20 -1.20 -8.49
C MET A 40 -12.13 -0.34 -9.19
N HIS A 41 -11.89 -0.49 -10.50
CA HIS A 41 -10.84 0.25 -11.21
C HIS A 41 -10.95 1.79 -11.17
N ARG A 42 -12.12 2.35 -10.82
CA ARG A 42 -12.32 3.80 -10.61
C ARG A 42 -12.35 4.22 -9.14
N PHE A 43 -12.18 3.29 -8.21
CA PHE A 43 -12.28 3.55 -6.78
C PHE A 43 -11.25 4.56 -6.29
N ALA A 44 -9.97 4.39 -6.66
CA ALA A 44 -8.92 5.34 -6.30
C ALA A 44 -9.20 6.73 -6.90
N ALA A 45 -9.66 6.80 -8.16
CA ALA A 45 -10.01 8.05 -8.83
C ALA A 45 -11.23 8.75 -8.18
N TYR A 46 -12.19 8.00 -7.66
CA TYR A 46 -13.30 8.56 -6.90
C TYR A 46 -12.81 9.24 -5.62
N PHE A 47 -11.90 8.60 -4.88
CA PHE A 47 -11.33 9.15 -3.65
C PHE A 47 -10.24 10.21 -3.87
N GLN A 48 -9.66 10.30 -5.06
CA GLN A 48 -8.86 11.47 -5.43
C GLN A 48 -9.66 12.75 -5.25
N GLN A 49 -10.87 12.80 -5.82
CA GLN A 49 -11.76 13.92 -5.59
C GLN A 49 -12.23 13.96 -4.12
N GLY A 50 -12.77 12.85 -3.62
CA GLY A 50 -13.39 12.81 -2.29
C GLY A 50 -12.47 13.23 -1.14
N ASP A 51 -11.20 12.85 -1.17
CA ASP A 51 -10.23 13.21 -0.14
C ASP A 51 -9.54 14.54 -0.46
N MET A 52 -8.91 14.66 -1.63
CA MET A 52 -8.02 15.77 -1.93
C MET A 52 -8.79 17.09 -2.07
N GLU A 53 -10.00 17.08 -2.63
CA GLU A 53 -10.86 18.28 -2.70
C GLU A 53 -11.38 18.70 -1.32
N SER A 54 -11.61 17.72 -0.43
CA SER A 54 -12.06 17.96 0.94
C SER A 54 -10.95 18.54 1.80
N ASN A 55 -9.79 17.88 1.81
CA ASN A 55 -8.72 18.07 2.79
C ASN A 55 -7.47 18.78 2.25
N GLY A 56 -7.38 19.03 0.94
CA GLY A 56 -6.34 19.87 0.31
C GLY A 56 -6.56 21.34 0.62
N LYS A 57 -6.38 21.72 1.89
CA LYS A 57 -6.70 23.04 2.45
C LYS A 57 -5.55 23.51 3.33
N TYR A 58 -5.34 24.81 3.42
CA TYR A 58 -4.26 25.38 4.22
C TYR A 58 -4.73 26.39 5.28
N VAL A 59 -6.04 26.65 5.36
CA VAL A 59 -6.63 27.61 6.30
C VAL A 59 -7.55 26.88 7.27
N THR A 60 -7.34 27.11 8.57
CA THR A 60 -8.17 26.56 9.65
C THR A 60 -9.55 27.23 9.68
N ARG A 61 -10.49 26.64 10.44
CA ARG A 61 -11.81 27.26 10.67
C ARG A 61 -11.74 28.63 11.33
N GLY A 62 -10.65 28.93 12.06
CA GLY A 62 -10.41 30.23 12.68
C GLY A 62 -9.83 31.29 11.72
N GLY A 63 -9.55 30.93 10.46
CA GLY A 63 -8.98 31.85 9.46
C GLY A 63 -7.45 31.91 9.45
N SER A 64 -6.77 31.27 10.40
CA SER A 64 -5.29 31.19 10.42
C SER A 64 -4.78 30.13 9.44
N THR A 65 -3.63 30.39 8.83
CA THR A 65 -2.88 29.40 8.02
C THR A 65 -2.30 28.30 8.90
N VAL A 66 -2.30 27.05 8.40
CA VAL A 66 -1.68 25.91 9.08
C VAL A 66 -0.16 25.93 8.94
N ASP A 67 0.54 25.40 9.94
CA ASP A 67 1.99 25.15 9.96
C ASP A 67 2.31 23.64 9.91
N TYR A 68 1.32 22.82 9.52
CA TYR A 68 1.38 21.37 9.42
C TYR A 68 0.79 20.87 8.09
N SER A 69 1.13 19.64 7.71
CA SER A 69 0.60 18.98 6.51
C SER A 69 -0.89 18.61 6.66
N THR A 70 -1.66 18.74 5.58
CA THR A 70 -3.11 18.42 5.52
C THR A 70 -3.38 17.19 4.66
N GLY A 71 -4.41 17.20 3.79
CA GLY A 71 -4.75 16.05 2.96
C GLY A 71 -3.57 15.55 2.08
N PRO A 72 -3.40 14.23 1.94
CA PRO A 72 -2.34 13.65 1.12
C PRO A 72 -2.71 13.66 -0.37
N VAL A 73 -1.74 13.37 -1.24
CA VAL A 73 -2.04 13.00 -2.63
C VAL A 73 -2.54 11.55 -2.68
N VAL A 74 -3.79 11.35 -3.08
CA VAL A 74 -4.39 10.02 -3.22
C VAL A 74 -4.18 9.49 -4.63
N TRP A 75 -3.82 8.21 -4.76
CA TRP A 75 -3.61 7.57 -6.06
C TRP A 75 -3.73 6.04 -5.97
N GLY A 76 -3.77 5.36 -7.12
CA GLY A 76 -3.76 3.90 -7.17
C GLY A 76 -4.42 3.34 -8.43
N GLU A 77 -4.20 2.05 -8.65
CA GLU A 77 -4.76 1.23 -9.72
C GLU A 77 -5.11 -0.14 -9.14
N PRO A 78 -6.08 -0.88 -9.72
CA PRO A 78 -6.44 -2.17 -9.20
C PRO A 78 -5.30 -3.19 -9.31
N GLY A 79 -5.27 -4.12 -8.37
CA GLY A 79 -4.43 -5.30 -8.41
C GLY A 79 -4.95 -6.33 -9.44
N THR A 80 -4.09 -7.07 -10.13
CA THR A 80 -2.62 -7.11 -10.01
C THR A 80 -1.90 -6.14 -10.95
N ASN A 81 -2.63 -5.32 -11.72
CA ASN A 81 -2.06 -4.41 -12.72
C ASN A 81 -1.05 -3.44 -12.09
N GLY A 82 -1.39 -2.85 -10.94
CA GLY A 82 -0.49 -1.96 -10.19
C GLY A 82 0.86 -2.59 -9.84
N GLN A 83 0.89 -3.92 -9.61
CA GLN A 83 2.12 -4.65 -9.27
C GLN A 83 3.16 -4.59 -10.39
N HIS A 84 2.71 -4.56 -11.63
CA HIS A 84 3.55 -4.51 -12.81
C HIS A 84 3.82 -3.07 -13.30
N ALA A 85 3.28 -2.05 -12.62
CA ALA A 85 3.45 -0.65 -12.97
C ALA A 85 4.36 0.10 -12.00
N PHE A 86 3.98 0.17 -10.72
CA PHE A 86 4.62 1.08 -9.76
C PHE A 86 5.02 0.45 -8.42
N TYR A 87 4.71 -0.82 -8.18
CA TYR A 87 5.08 -1.48 -6.92
C TYR A 87 6.59 -1.60 -6.73
N GLN A 88 7.37 -1.57 -7.81
CA GLN A 88 8.83 -1.47 -7.73
C GLN A 88 9.27 -0.25 -6.90
N LEU A 89 8.63 0.90 -7.12
CA LEU A 89 8.89 2.11 -6.33
C LEU A 89 8.38 1.96 -4.89
N ILE A 90 7.21 1.34 -4.70
CA ILE A 90 6.68 1.11 -3.35
C ILE A 90 7.64 0.22 -2.55
N HIS A 91 8.24 -0.81 -3.15
CA HIS A 91 9.12 -1.77 -2.47
C HIS A 91 10.55 -1.28 -2.25
N GLN A 92 11.18 -0.70 -3.27
CA GLN A 92 12.61 -0.38 -3.26
C GLN A 92 12.90 1.11 -3.49
N GLY A 93 11.87 1.95 -3.67
CA GLY A 93 12.02 3.39 -3.76
C GLY A 93 12.32 4.04 -2.40
N THR A 94 12.62 5.33 -2.43
CA THR A 94 13.01 6.11 -1.25
C THR A 94 11.85 6.76 -0.52
N ARG A 95 10.63 6.68 -1.07
CA ARG A 95 9.42 7.26 -0.48
C ARG A 95 8.73 6.26 0.45
N LEU A 96 8.23 6.75 1.58
CA LEU A 96 7.27 6.03 2.40
C LEU A 96 5.87 6.27 1.86
N ILE A 97 5.16 5.20 1.55
CA ILE A 97 3.82 5.27 0.93
C ILE A 97 2.91 4.32 1.73
N PRO A 98 2.08 4.85 2.64
CA PRO A 98 0.98 4.09 3.23
C PRO A 98 0.04 3.59 2.14
N CYS A 99 -0.34 2.31 2.22
CA CYS A 99 -1.18 1.66 1.22
C CYS A 99 -2.38 0.98 1.87
N ASP A 100 -3.58 1.20 1.34
CA ASP A 100 -4.77 0.42 1.67
C ASP A 100 -5.01 -0.61 0.56
N PHE A 101 -4.81 -1.88 0.92
CA PHE A 101 -5.14 -3.02 0.08
C PHE A 101 -6.56 -3.44 0.39
N ILE A 102 -7.41 -3.57 -0.64
CA ILE A 102 -8.82 -3.96 -0.49
C ILE A 102 -9.11 -5.18 -1.35
N ALA A 103 -9.75 -6.22 -0.84
CA ALA A 103 -10.13 -7.39 -1.65
C ALA A 103 -11.42 -8.04 -1.16
N PRO A 104 -12.36 -8.43 -2.05
CA PRO A 104 -13.52 -9.20 -1.63
C PRO A 104 -13.14 -10.65 -1.35
N ALA A 105 -13.69 -11.23 -0.27
CA ALA A 105 -13.50 -12.65 0.03
C ALA A 105 -14.10 -13.58 -1.05
N ILE A 106 -15.15 -13.12 -1.75
CA ILE A 106 -15.89 -13.89 -2.76
C ILE A 106 -15.93 -13.09 -4.06
N THR A 107 -15.63 -13.75 -5.18
CA THR A 107 -15.73 -13.13 -6.52
C THR A 107 -17.14 -13.30 -7.12
N HIS A 108 -17.57 -12.33 -7.91
CA HIS A 108 -18.72 -12.47 -8.80
C HIS A 108 -18.45 -13.38 -10.01
N ASN A 109 -17.18 -13.68 -10.30
CA ASN A 109 -16.76 -14.42 -11.49
C ASN A 109 -15.91 -15.64 -11.10
N PRO A 110 -16.50 -16.72 -10.52
CA PRO A 110 -15.78 -17.91 -10.07
C PRO A 110 -15.35 -18.83 -11.22
N ILE A 111 -14.77 -18.26 -12.27
CA ILE A 111 -14.28 -18.99 -13.44
C ILE A 111 -13.17 -19.98 -13.05
N MET A 112 -13.09 -21.10 -13.78
CA MET A 112 -12.16 -22.18 -13.49
C MET A 112 -12.23 -22.67 -12.02
N GLY A 113 -13.44 -22.77 -11.47
CA GLY A 113 -13.65 -23.19 -10.08
C GLY A 113 -13.06 -22.22 -9.04
N GLY A 114 -12.95 -20.93 -9.39
CA GLY A 114 -12.38 -19.90 -8.51
C GLY A 114 -10.85 -19.81 -8.52
N LEU A 115 -10.16 -20.50 -9.43
CA LEU A 115 -8.69 -20.47 -9.51
C LEU A 115 -8.14 -19.05 -9.66
N HIS A 116 -8.76 -18.23 -10.51
CA HIS A 116 -8.36 -16.82 -10.70
C HIS A 116 -8.45 -16.02 -9.41
N HIS A 117 -9.56 -16.16 -8.67
CA HIS A 117 -9.75 -15.43 -7.41
C HIS A 117 -8.79 -15.91 -6.33
N LYS A 118 -8.50 -17.21 -6.29
CA LYS A 118 -7.47 -17.77 -5.40
C LYS A 118 -6.10 -17.16 -5.67
N ILE A 119 -5.70 -17.05 -6.94
CA ILE A 119 -4.43 -16.42 -7.34
C ILE A 119 -4.42 -14.92 -6.99
N LEU A 120 -5.54 -14.23 -7.23
CA LEU A 120 -5.70 -12.81 -6.90
C LEU A 120 -5.50 -12.56 -5.39
N LEU A 121 -6.17 -13.34 -4.54
CA LEU A 121 -6.03 -13.24 -3.08
C LEU A 121 -4.64 -13.67 -2.59
N ALA A 122 -4.01 -14.67 -3.22
CA ALA A 122 -2.63 -15.02 -2.91
C ALA A 122 -1.69 -13.84 -3.15
N ASN A 123 -1.87 -13.12 -4.27
CA ASN A 123 -1.10 -11.92 -4.58
C ASN A 123 -1.43 -10.73 -3.66
N PHE A 124 -2.68 -10.57 -3.22
CA PHE A 124 -3.09 -9.57 -2.23
C PHE A 124 -2.31 -9.76 -0.92
N LEU A 125 -2.35 -10.98 -0.37
CA LEU A 125 -1.70 -11.32 0.89
C LEU A 125 -0.16 -11.23 0.78
N ALA A 126 0.40 -11.76 -0.31
CA ALA A 126 1.85 -11.80 -0.51
C ALA A 126 2.47 -10.40 -0.62
N GLN A 127 1.75 -9.42 -1.19
CA GLN A 127 2.27 -8.07 -1.36
C GLN A 127 2.37 -7.32 -0.01
N THR A 128 1.34 -7.41 0.83
CA THR A 128 1.39 -6.80 2.17
C THR A 128 2.42 -7.49 3.07
N GLU A 129 2.57 -8.81 2.96
CA GLU A 129 3.62 -9.56 3.65
C GLU A 129 5.03 -9.15 3.20
N ALA A 130 5.25 -9.02 1.88
CA ALA A 130 6.53 -8.60 1.33
C ALA A 130 6.91 -7.17 1.74
N LEU A 131 5.93 -6.25 1.78
CA LEU A 131 6.13 -4.87 2.25
C LEU A 131 6.51 -4.82 3.73
N MET A 132 5.92 -5.68 4.56
CA MET A 132 6.25 -5.79 5.97
C MET A 132 7.64 -6.42 6.18
N LYS A 133 7.88 -7.61 5.62
CA LYS A 133 9.07 -8.43 5.92
C LYS A 133 10.33 -7.98 5.18
N GLY A 134 10.18 -7.56 3.92
CA GLY A 134 11.32 -7.39 3.03
C GLY A 134 12.04 -8.70 2.73
N LYS A 135 13.34 -8.60 2.42
CA LYS A 135 14.25 -9.70 2.11
C LYS A 135 15.66 -9.26 2.49
N THR A 136 16.23 -9.92 3.48
CA THR A 136 17.56 -9.64 4.01
C THR A 136 18.66 -9.98 3.00
N GLU A 137 19.87 -9.47 3.23
CA GLU A 137 21.03 -9.83 2.42
C GLU A 137 21.32 -11.34 2.44
N GLY A 138 21.21 -11.99 3.60
CA GLY A 138 21.43 -13.43 3.73
C GLY A 138 20.43 -14.26 2.91
N GLU A 139 19.16 -13.90 2.95
CA GLU A 139 18.11 -14.56 2.14
C GLU A 139 18.33 -14.33 0.63
N ALA A 140 18.62 -13.09 0.23
CA ALA A 140 18.89 -12.76 -1.16
C ALA A 140 20.14 -13.47 -1.70
N ARG A 141 21.20 -13.58 -0.89
CA ARG A 141 22.44 -14.29 -1.22
C ARG A 141 22.16 -15.78 -1.42
N ALA A 142 21.47 -16.43 -0.47
CA ALA A 142 21.12 -17.84 -0.57
C ALA A 142 20.27 -18.15 -1.82
N GLU A 143 19.34 -17.27 -2.20
CA GLU A 143 18.57 -17.40 -3.44
C GLU A 143 19.45 -17.30 -4.70
N LEU A 144 20.38 -16.33 -4.74
CA LEU A 144 21.29 -16.13 -5.87
C LEU A 144 22.27 -17.31 -6.03
N GLU A 145 22.79 -17.83 -4.93
CA GLU A 145 23.65 -19.03 -4.93
C GLU A 145 22.89 -20.25 -5.43
N LYS A 146 21.64 -20.45 -4.96
CA LYS A 146 20.76 -21.53 -5.43
C LYS A 146 20.41 -21.41 -6.91
N ALA A 147 20.37 -20.19 -7.45
CA ALA A 147 20.21 -19.92 -8.87
C ALA A 147 21.51 -20.14 -9.69
N GLY A 148 22.60 -20.59 -9.05
CA GLY A 148 23.88 -20.91 -9.69
C GLY A 148 24.81 -19.71 -9.86
N MET A 149 24.54 -18.57 -9.21
CA MET A 149 25.41 -17.40 -9.26
C MET A 149 26.50 -17.49 -8.20
N SER A 150 27.70 -16.99 -8.52
CA SER A 150 28.82 -16.97 -7.57
C SER A 150 29.83 -15.85 -7.89
N GLY A 151 30.76 -15.63 -6.95
CA GLY A 151 31.90 -14.75 -7.14
C GLY A 151 31.51 -13.27 -7.38
N PRO A 152 32.32 -12.52 -8.15
CA PRO A 152 32.13 -11.07 -8.34
C PRO A 152 30.76 -10.68 -8.92
N GLN A 153 30.13 -11.56 -9.71
CA GLN A 153 28.82 -11.30 -10.28
C GLN A 153 27.72 -11.33 -9.23
N LEU A 154 27.79 -12.25 -8.27
CA LEU A 154 26.86 -12.32 -7.15
C LEU A 154 26.96 -11.05 -6.30
N GLU A 155 28.17 -10.68 -5.88
CA GLU A 155 28.39 -9.49 -5.04
C GLU A 155 27.87 -8.21 -5.72
N LYS A 156 27.97 -8.12 -7.05
CA LYS A 156 27.44 -6.98 -7.81
C LYS A 156 25.92 -6.92 -7.80
N ILE A 157 25.23 -8.06 -7.82
CA ILE A 157 23.76 -8.13 -7.96
C ILE A 157 23.06 -8.11 -6.60
N LEU A 158 23.69 -8.68 -5.58
CA LEU A 158 23.10 -8.86 -4.27
C LEU A 158 22.46 -7.61 -3.68
N PRO A 159 23.09 -6.41 -3.69
CA PRO A 159 22.47 -5.20 -3.11
C PRO A 159 21.15 -4.82 -3.79
N HIS A 160 20.98 -5.16 -5.07
CA HIS A 160 19.75 -4.88 -5.83
C HIS A 160 18.62 -5.87 -5.52
N LYS A 161 18.92 -6.99 -4.86
CA LYS A 161 17.96 -8.03 -4.48
C LYS A 161 17.50 -7.95 -3.02
N VAL A 162 18.08 -7.03 -2.24
CA VAL A 162 17.66 -6.73 -0.87
C VAL A 162 16.40 -5.88 -0.89
N PHE A 163 15.45 -6.22 -0.02
CA PHE A 163 14.22 -5.45 0.22
C PHE A 163 14.21 -5.06 1.69
N GLN A 164 14.16 -3.76 1.98
CA GLN A 164 14.24 -3.27 3.35
C GLN A 164 13.03 -3.65 4.22
N GLY A 165 11.87 -3.93 3.59
CA GLY A 165 10.64 -4.17 4.34
C GLY A 165 10.20 -2.94 5.15
N ASN A 166 9.50 -3.18 6.25
CA ASN A 166 9.02 -2.14 7.17
C ASN A 166 8.20 -1.04 6.47
N ARG A 167 7.37 -1.43 5.50
CA ARG A 167 6.48 -0.53 4.75
C ARG A 167 5.02 -0.80 5.14
N PRO A 168 4.28 0.20 5.61
CA PRO A 168 2.99 -0.01 6.25
C PRO A 168 1.86 -0.23 5.24
N THR A 169 0.97 -1.15 5.55
CA THR A 169 -0.24 -1.42 4.77
C THR A 169 -1.44 -1.70 5.68
N ASN A 170 -2.64 -1.26 5.28
CA ASN A 170 -3.89 -1.82 5.79
C ASN A 170 -4.41 -2.88 4.81
N SER A 171 -4.99 -3.95 5.34
CA SER A 171 -5.69 -4.97 4.54
C SER A 171 -7.17 -5.00 4.92
N ILE A 172 -8.04 -4.62 3.99
CA ILE A 172 -9.49 -4.55 4.15
C ILE A 172 -10.11 -5.67 3.31
N VAL A 173 -10.80 -6.60 3.98
CA VAL A 173 -11.41 -7.81 3.37
C VAL A 173 -12.88 -7.91 3.74
#